data_AF-A0AA88IC53-F1
#
_entry.id   AF-A0AA88IC53-F1
#
_cell.length_a   1.000
_cell.length_b   1.000
_cell.length_c   1.000
_cell.angle_alpha   90.00
_cell.angle_beta   90.00
_cell.angle_gamma   90.00
#
_symmetry.space_group_name_H-M   'P 1'
#
loop_
_entity.id
_entity.type
_entity.pdbx_description
1 polymer ?
#
loop_
_entity_poly.entity_id
_entity_poly.type
_entity_poly.pdbx_seq_one_letter_code
_entity_poly.pdbx_strand_id
1 'polypeptide(L)'
;MKQNAIEITNSIPLSNSSVLQCIDEMVEDVEKQLIAHLQVKQFALQLDQSTLRDNEALLLAYVRFNNEGPEEEMLFARCLMTDKKEPNIKKLVKKHQSQGSH
;
A
#
# COMPACT_ATOMS: atom_id res chain seq x y z
N MET A 1 -24.59 27.00 27.35
CA MET A 1 -23.19 27.36 27.08
C MET A 1 -22.65 26.37 26.07
N LYS A 2 -21.98 26.86 25.01
CA LYS A 2 -21.53 26.07 23.86
C LYS A 2 -20.42 25.11 24.31
N GLN A 3 -20.60 23.81 24.11
CA GLN A 3 -19.47 22.88 24.22
C GLN A 3 -18.51 23.23 23.08
N ASN A 4 -17.30 23.68 23.40
CA ASN A 4 -16.29 23.98 22.40
C ASN A 4 -15.94 22.69 21.68
N ALA A 5 -16.15 22.63 20.36
CA ALA A 5 -15.80 21.46 19.54
C ALA A 5 -14.33 21.03 19.72
N ILE A 6 -13.46 21.98 20.07
CA ILE A 6 -12.03 21.82 20.37
C ILE A 6 -11.81 20.94 21.62
N GLU A 7 -12.65 21.06 22.65
CA GLU A 7 -12.54 20.24 23.87
C GLU A 7 -12.95 18.78 23.61
N ILE A 8 -13.92 18.55 22.72
CA ILE A 8 -14.38 17.21 22.34
C ILE A 8 -13.29 16.49 21.53
N THR A 9 -12.68 17.16 20.56
CA THR A 9 -11.60 16.57 19.74
C THR A 9 -10.32 16.27 20.54
N ASN A 10 -10.03 17.04 21.60
CA ASN A 10 -8.88 16.78 22.48
C ASN A 10 -9.15 15.69 23.53
N SER A 11 -10.40 15.27 23.71
CA SER A 11 -10.82 14.28 24.72
C SER A 11 -10.85 12.83 24.23
N ILE A 12 -10.66 12.62 22.91
CA ILE A 12 -10.58 11.28 22.32
C ILE A 12 -9.10 11.01 22.00
N PRO A 13 -8.32 10.44 22.92
CA PRO A 13 -7.01 9.93 22.55
C PRO A 13 -7.24 8.74 21.61
N LEU A 14 -7.10 8.97 20.30
CA LEU A 14 -6.97 7.87 19.36
C LEU A 14 -5.66 7.16 19.68
N SER A 15 -5.74 5.98 20.26
CA SER A 15 -4.56 5.18 20.55
C SER A 15 -3.91 4.76 19.23
N ASN A 16 -2.59 4.52 19.26
CA ASN A 16 -1.87 4.00 18.10
C ASN A 16 -2.52 2.72 17.54
N SER A 17 -3.15 1.90 18.38
CA SER A 17 -3.86 0.69 17.94
C SER A 17 -5.13 1.00 17.16
N SER A 18 -5.91 2.00 17.57
CA SER A 18 -7.13 2.40 16.85
C SER A 18 -6.80 3.07 15.52
N VAL A 19 -5.72 3.85 15.47
CA VAL A 19 -5.23 4.44 14.22
C VAL A 19 -4.74 3.35 13.27
N LEU A 20 -3.94 2.40 13.77
CA LEU A 20 -3.46 1.28 12.97
C LEU A 20 -4.62 0.45 12.40
N GLN A 21 -5.60 0.09 13.24
CA GLN A 21 -6.76 -0.67 12.81
C GLN A 21 -7.55 0.06 11.72
N CYS A 22 -7.77 1.36 11.86
CA CYS A 22 -8.46 2.14 10.84
C CYS A 22 -7.68 2.16 9.52
N ILE A 23 -6.35 2.28 9.57
CA ILE A 23 -5.50 2.19 8.37
C ILE A 23 -5.61 0.80 7.74
N ASP A 24 -5.53 -0.27 8.52
CA ASP A 24 -5.63 -1.65 8.01
C ASP A 24 -6.99 -1.91 7.35
N GLU A 25 -8.10 -1.46 7.97
CA GLU A 25 -9.46 -1.58 7.40
C GLU A 25 -9.60 -0.79 6.09
N MET A 26 -9.05 0.43 6.03
CA MET A 26 -9.06 1.24 4.81
C MET A 26 -8.19 0.63 3.70
N VAL A 27 -7.02 0.07 4.06
CA VAL A 27 -6.13 -0.61 3.11
C VAL A 27 -6.82 -1.84 2.53
N GLU A 28 -7.48 -2.64 3.37
CA GLU A 28 -8.21 -3.83 2.92
C GLU A 28 -9.34 -3.49 1.95
N ASP A 29 -10.12 -2.44 2.23
CA ASP A 29 -11.19 -1.98 1.35
C ASP A 29 -10.66 -1.49 -0.01
N VAL A 30 -9.63 -0.63 0.00
CA VAL A 30 -9.00 -0.13 -1.23
C VAL A 30 -8.37 -1.25 -2.04
N GLU A 31 -7.68 -2.20 -1.39
CA GLU A 31 -7.07 -3.36 -2.05
C GLU A 31 -8.14 -4.25 -2.71
N LYS A 32 -9.25 -4.52 -2.02
CA LYS A 32 -10.37 -5.30 -2.59
C LYS A 32 -10.96 -4.63 -3.82
N GLN A 33 -11.19 -3.32 -3.77
CA GLN A 33 -11.72 -2.57 -4.91
C GLN A 33 -10.75 -2.60 -6.10
N LEU A 34 -9.47 -2.37 -5.86
CA LEU A 34 -8.43 -2.41 -6.91
C LEU A 34 -8.34 -3.81 -7.54
N ILE A 35 -8.31 -4.88 -6.73
CA ILE A 35 -8.26 -6.26 -7.24
C ILE A 35 -9.49 -6.56 -8.08
N ALA A 36 -10.69 -6.24 -7.61
CA ALA A 36 -11.93 -6.47 -8.35
C ALA A 36 -11.92 -5.74 -9.71
N HIS A 37 -11.37 -4.53 -9.75
CA HIS A 37 -11.25 -3.74 -10.97
C HIS A 37 -10.21 -4.31 -11.95
N LEU A 38 -9.09 -4.81 -11.44
CA LEU A 38 -8.00 -5.40 -12.25
C LEU A 38 -8.36 -6.78 -12.80
N GLN A 39 -9.24 -7.54 -12.15
CA GLN A 39 -9.66 -8.88 -12.60
C GLN A 39 -10.29 -8.87 -14.00
N VAL A 40 -10.90 -7.76 -14.41
CA VAL A 40 -11.61 -7.63 -15.68
C VAL A 40 -10.89 -6.72 -16.69
N LYS A 41 -9.69 -6.23 -16.36
CA LYS A 41 -8.95 -5.27 -17.19
C LYS A 41 -7.56 -5.78 -17.55
N GLN A 42 -7.07 -5.35 -18.71
CA GLN A 42 -5.65 -5.46 -19.01
C GLN A 42 -4.88 -4.42 -18.20
N PHE A 43 -3.79 -4.86 -17.59
CA PHE A 43 -2.92 -4.02 -16.81
C PHE A 43 -1.45 -4.36 -17.04
N ALA A 44 -0.57 -3.41 -16.77
CA ALA A 44 0.86 -3.58 -16.72
C ALA A 44 1.35 -3.42 -15.28
N LEU A 45 2.36 -4.19 -14.89
CA LEU A 45 3.05 -4.03 -13.61
C LEU A 45 4.36 -3.27 -13.84
N GLN A 46 4.55 -2.18 -13.13
CA GLN A 46 5.80 -1.41 -13.10
C GLN A 46 6.45 -1.59 -11.74
N LEU A 47 7.75 -1.90 -11.73
CA LEU A 47 8.53 -2.05 -10.51
C LEU A 47 9.64 -0.99 -10.54
N ASP A 48 9.75 -0.22 -9.47
CA ASP A 48 10.79 0.77 -9.29
C ASP A 48 11.59 0.48 -8.02
N GLN A 49 12.90 0.71 -8.07
CA GLN A 49 13.78 0.54 -6.93
C GLN A 49 14.44 1.88 -6.60
N SER A 50 13.96 2.50 -5.53
CA SER A 50 14.52 3.74 -5.01
C SER A 50 15.55 3.46 -3.93
N THR A 51 16.70 4.14 -3.96
CA THR A 51 17.70 4.02 -2.88
C THR A 51 17.34 4.97 -1.74
N LEU A 52 17.27 4.48 -0.50
CA LEU A 52 16.97 5.30 0.67
C LEU A 52 18.27 5.88 1.26
N ARG A 53 19.00 5.09 2.04
CA ARG A 53 20.33 5.39 2.63
C ARG A 53 21.12 4.09 2.81
N ASP A 54 22.45 4.18 2.90
CA ASP A 54 23.38 3.06 3.12
C ASP A 54 23.06 1.81 2.26
N ASN A 55 22.48 0.80 2.92
CA ASN A 55 22.18 -0.52 2.41
C ASN A 55 20.67 -0.77 2.32
N GLU A 56 19.85 0.28 2.19
CA GLU A 56 18.40 0.16 2.12
C GLU A 56 17.87 0.64 0.76
N ALA A 57 17.07 -0.21 0.13
CA ALA A 57 16.35 0.12 -1.08
C ALA A 57 14.85 -0.07 -0.87
N LEU A 58 14.05 0.83 -1.42
CA LEU A 58 12.60 0.72 -1.45
C LEU A 58 12.19 0.13 -2.80
N LEU A 59 11.58 -1.05 -2.77
CA LEU A 59 10.92 -1.63 -3.93
C LEU A 59 9.47 -1.15 -3.97
N LEU A 60 9.15 -0.39 -5.00
CA LEU A 60 7.83 0.10 -5.31
C LEU A 60 7.23 -0.74 -6.43
N ALA A 61 5.96 -1.08 -6.30
CA ALA A 61 5.19 -1.74 -7.34
C ALA A 61 3.95 -0.93 -7.67
N TYR A 62 3.78 -0.64 -8.95
CA TYR A 62 2.65 0.08 -9.49
C TYR A 62 1.92 -0.79 -10.50
N VAL A 63 0.60 -0.64 -10.54
CA VAL A 63 -0.24 -1.20 -11.58
C VAL A 63 -0.74 -0.08 -12.48
N ARG A 64 -0.58 -0.27 -13.79
CA ARG A 64 -1.02 0.68 -14.80
C ARG A 64 -2.11 0.04 -15.63
N PHE A 65 -3.27 0.67 -15.71
CA PHE A 65 -4.42 0.14 -16.45
C PHE A 65 -5.17 1.28 -17.13
N ASN A 66 -6.08 0.94 -18.05
CA ASN A 66 -6.89 1.94 -18.74
C ASN A 66 -8.35 1.86 -18.27
N ASN A 67 -8.90 3.02 -17.96
CA ASN A 67 -10.30 3.18 -17.59
C ASN A 67 -10.89 4.32 -18.43
N GLU A 68 -11.20 5.49 -17.85
CA GLU A 68 -11.53 6.72 -18.61
C GLU A 68 -10.28 7.43 -19.16
N GLY A 69 -9.11 6.89 -18.83
CA GLY A 69 -7.78 7.27 -19.30
C GLY A 69 -6.74 6.32 -18.71
N PRO A 70 -5.44 6.55 -18.96
CA PRO A 70 -4.37 5.82 -18.30
C PRO A 70 -4.33 6.17 -16.81
N GLU A 71 -4.50 5.15 -15.97
CA GLU A 71 -4.45 5.25 -14.51
C GLU A 71 -3.25 4.44 -13.99
N GLU A 72 -2.69 4.89 -12.87
CA GLU A 72 -1.57 4.25 -12.17
C GLU A 72 -1.87 4.23 -10.67
N GLU A 73 -1.83 3.04 -10.08
CA GLU A 73 -2.07 2.83 -8.64
C GLU A 73 -0.90 2.09 -8.01
N MET A 74 -0.54 2.44 -6.76
CA MET A 74 0.52 1.77 -6.02
C MET A 74 0.00 0.48 -5.38
N LEU A 75 0.60 -0.66 -5.72
CA LEU A 75 0.27 -1.96 -5.12
C LEU A 75 0.99 -2.20 -3.81
N PHE A 76 2.30 -1.93 -3.75
CA PHE A 76 3.06 -2.05 -2.50
C PHE A 76 4.34 -1.23 -2.53
N ALA A 77 4.80 -0.88 -1.33
CA ALA A 77 6.13 -0.33 -1.06
C ALA A 77 6.80 -1.20 0.01
N ARG A 78 7.96 -1.79 -0.32
CA ARG A 78 8.68 -2.68 0.62
C ARG A 78 10.14 -2.30 0.72
N CYS A 79 10.60 -2.04 1.94
CA CYS A 79 12.02 -1.82 2.22
C CYS A 79 12.79 -3.16 2.09
N LEU A 80 13.96 -3.09 1.45
CA LEU A 80 14.87 -4.17 1.16
C LEU A 80 16.24 -3.83 1.74
N MET A 81 16.84 -4.77 2.47
CA MET A 81 18.23 -4.65 2.87
C MET A 81 19.12 -5.16 1.72
N THR A 82 20.03 -4.33 1.21
CA THR A 82 20.91 -4.59 0.07
C THR A 82 22.14 -5.41 0.44
N ASP A 83 22.39 -5.64 1.72
CA ASP A 83 23.40 -6.56 2.24
C ASP A 83 23.03 -8.04 1.99
N LYS A 84 21.75 -8.31 1.76
CA LYS A 84 21.23 -9.60 1.31
C LYS A 84 21.16 -9.59 -0.21
N LYS A 85 21.64 -10.69 -0.84
CA LYS A 85 21.51 -10.98 -2.28
C LYS A 85 20.23 -10.36 -2.82
N GLU A 86 20.38 -9.51 -3.84
CA GLU A 86 19.31 -8.74 -4.47
C GLU A 86 18.01 -9.56 -4.47
N PRO A 87 16.98 -9.10 -3.74
CA PRO A 87 15.84 -9.96 -3.45
C PRO A 87 15.15 -10.30 -4.76
N ASN A 88 14.89 -11.59 -4.97
CA ASN A 88 14.29 -12.08 -6.22
C ASN A 88 12.91 -11.43 -6.40
N ILE A 89 12.87 -10.41 -7.24
CA ILE A 89 11.72 -9.55 -7.49
C ILE A 89 10.48 -10.39 -7.87
N LYS A 90 10.67 -11.44 -8.68
CA LYS A 90 9.59 -12.37 -9.06
C LYS A 90 9.00 -13.10 -7.85
N LYS A 91 9.80 -13.47 -6.86
CA LYS A 91 9.30 -14.09 -5.61
C LYS A 91 8.55 -13.07 -4.75
N LEU A 92 9.00 -11.82 -4.71
CA LEU A 92 8.33 -10.75 -3.95
C LEU A 92 6.96 -10.40 -4.53
N VAL A 93 6.85 -10.28 -5.85
CA VAL A 93 5.59 -10.06 -6.56
C VAL A 93 4.63 -11.23 -6.31
N LYS A 94 5.10 -12.47 -6.45
CA LYS A 94 4.27 -13.66 -6.15
C LYS A 94 3.81 -13.71 -4.69
N LYS A 95 4.67 -13.31 -3.74
CA LYS A 95 4.30 -13.27 -2.32
C LYS A 95 3.16 -12.28 -2.08
N HIS A 96 3.23 -11.07 -2.62
CA HIS A 96 2.12 -10.10 -2.49
C HIS A 96 0.84 -10.63 -3.13
N GLN A 97 0.91 -11.21 -4.34
CA GLN A 97 -0.26 -11.82 -4.99
C GLN A 97 -0.90 -12.96 -4.18
N SER A 98 -0.10 -13.69 -3.39
CA SER A 98 -0.62 -14.75 -2.52
C SER A 98 -1.17 -14.25 -1.18
N GLN A 99 -0.83 -13.03 -0.76
CA GLN A 99 -1.26 -12.46 0.53
C GLN A 99 -2.61 -11.75 0.43
N GLY A 100 -2.98 -11.19 -0.73
CA GLY A 100 -4.30 -10.59 -0.98
C GLY A 100 -5.42 -11.60 -1.29
N SER A 101 -5.30 -12.86 -0.84
CA SER A 101 -6.25 -13.94 -1.13
C SER A 101 -6.89 -14.56 0.14
N HIS A 102 -6.92 -13.82 1.25
CA HIS A 102 -7.63 -14.20 2.47
C HIS A 102 -8.68 -13.17 2.85
#